data_AF-A0A7S4D973-F1
#
_entry.id   AF-A0A7S4D973-F1
#
_cell.length_a   1.000
_cell.length_b   1.000
_cell.length_c   1.000
_cell.angle_alpha   90.00
_cell.angle_beta   90.00
_cell.angle_gamma   90.00
#
_symmetry.space_group_name_H-M   'P 1'
#
loop_
_entity.id
_entity.type
_entity.pdbx_description
1 polymer ?
#
loop_
_entity_poly.entity_id
_entity_poly.type
_entity_poly.pdbx_seq_one_letter_code
_entity_poly.pdbx_strand_id
1 'polypeptide(L)'
;MNEGAENGQNSVAQSSDVSDKMATLNIIEGGGQANTTDNAAVVPMEGTPPQPPPVGEDDGDEEVDLGDEAAPPGERCVLEDYTRCSESHLWKLMMSFYDRKGVESWSQGIVPHFITCNAFIGKAYAQVLYGFIRDCMSGRSPLALDPAEPLYVIELGAGSGKFSFFMLKALLEMKEVLEFPAEKIVYVMTDFTENNFNFWNAHPMLKPYIESGQLDSAIFDAVGDTSIRLSHSGTVLAPGTVKNPICIVANYLFDTLCHDIFQVENGKLKEGLISVGSRRRSEDDPLDPEIIKRFDNRFKYEEVGTDYYKDEDGDEVAYQRILQWYVDYFGGADATPTAEGEGAAAAA
;
A
#
# COMPACT_ATOMS: atom_id res chain seq x y z
N MET A 1 -57.04 -12.53 -64.81
CA MET A 1 -56.94 -12.40 -63.36
C MET A 1 -57.10 -10.91 -63.08
N ASN A 2 -58.29 -10.30 -63.05
CA ASN A 2 -59.48 -10.57 -62.21
C ASN A 2 -59.06 -10.90 -60.77
N GLU A 3 -59.45 -10.21 -59.70
CA GLU A 3 -60.51 -9.24 -59.37
C GLU A 3 -60.02 -8.42 -58.15
N GLY A 4 -60.31 -7.11 -58.01
CA GLY A 4 -61.43 -6.56 -57.21
C GLY A 4 -60.86 -5.85 -55.95
N ALA A 5 -60.90 -4.52 -55.80
CA ALA A 5 -62.01 -3.72 -55.23
C ALA A 5 -62.48 -4.28 -53.86
N GLU A 6 -62.60 -3.57 -52.74
CA GLU A 6 -62.95 -2.17 -52.49
C GLU A 6 -62.87 -1.87 -50.97
N ASN A 7 -62.74 -0.58 -50.65
CA ASN A 7 -63.18 0.19 -49.48
C ASN A 7 -63.72 -0.48 -48.19
N GLY A 8 -63.37 0.13 -47.04
CA GLY A 8 -64.40 0.56 -46.09
C GLY A 8 -64.17 0.37 -44.57
N GLN A 9 -63.67 1.44 -43.93
CA GLN A 9 -64.16 2.07 -42.68
C GLN A 9 -64.36 1.32 -41.33
N ASN A 10 -63.96 2.06 -40.28
CA ASN A 10 -64.47 2.15 -38.90
C ASN A 10 -64.08 1.07 -37.86
N SER A 11 -63.42 1.49 -36.77
CA SER A 11 -64.13 1.90 -35.54
C SER A 11 -63.18 2.36 -34.43
N VAL A 12 -63.77 3.02 -33.44
CA VAL A 12 -63.21 3.84 -32.37
C VAL A 12 -63.18 3.05 -31.05
N ALA A 13 -62.31 3.48 -30.13
CA ALA A 13 -62.40 3.40 -28.66
C ALA A 13 -61.48 2.44 -27.88
N GLN A 14 -60.63 3.09 -27.05
CA GLN A 14 -60.47 2.94 -25.59
C GLN A 14 -59.81 1.72 -24.94
N SER A 15 -58.75 2.07 -24.18
CA SER A 15 -58.38 1.67 -22.81
C SER A 15 -58.26 0.19 -22.43
N SER A 16 -57.09 -0.18 -21.90
CA SER A 16 -56.96 -0.43 -20.46
C SER A 16 -55.51 -0.60 -20.03
N ASP A 17 -55.24 -0.03 -18.86
CA ASP A 17 -54.05 -0.08 -18.04
C ASP A 17 -54.08 -1.38 -17.20
N VAL A 18 -52.99 -2.15 -17.10
CA VAL A 18 -52.80 -3.13 -16.02
C VAL A 18 -51.32 -3.24 -15.63
N SER A 19 -51.14 -2.92 -14.36
CA SER A 19 -49.97 -2.99 -13.48
C SER A 19 -49.35 -4.38 -13.27
N ASP A 20 -48.10 -4.35 -12.78
CA ASP A 20 -47.42 -5.32 -11.90
C ASP A 20 -47.11 -6.75 -12.37
N LYS A 21 -45.80 -7.05 -12.36
CA LYS A 21 -45.21 -8.03 -11.40
C LYS A 21 -43.68 -7.98 -11.43
N MET A 22 -43.10 -7.24 -10.48
CA MET A 22 -41.77 -7.54 -9.95
C MET A 22 -41.85 -8.87 -9.17
N ALA A 23 -40.97 -9.81 -9.52
CA ALA A 23 -40.78 -11.03 -8.75
C ALA A 23 -39.57 -10.85 -7.81
N THR A 24 -39.89 -10.69 -6.53
CA THR A 24 -39.00 -10.76 -5.37
C THR A 24 -38.30 -12.11 -5.32
N LEU A 25 -36.97 -12.14 -5.24
CA LEU A 25 -36.21 -13.33 -4.85
C LEU A 25 -35.76 -13.16 -3.40
N ASN A 26 -36.33 -13.96 -2.51
CA ASN A 26 -36.03 -13.99 -1.08
C ASN A 26 -34.60 -14.50 -0.84
N ILE A 27 -33.78 -13.69 -0.16
CA ILE A 27 -32.57 -14.14 0.51
C ILE A 27 -32.93 -14.49 1.95
N ILE A 28 -32.55 -15.70 2.37
CA ILE A 28 -32.73 -16.21 3.73
C ILE A 28 -31.69 -15.52 4.63
N GLU A 29 -32.15 -14.66 5.52
CA GLU A 29 -31.36 -14.08 6.61
C GLU A 29 -31.17 -15.12 7.74
N GLY A 30 -29.92 -15.48 7.99
CA GLY A 30 -29.50 -16.09 9.26
C GLY A 30 -29.14 -14.96 10.24
N GLY A 31 -29.99 -14.76 11.23
CA GLY A 31 -29.87 -13.66 12.20
C GLY A 31 -28.69 -13.80 13.15
N GLY A 32 -27.96 -12.70 13.30
CA GLY A 32 -27.12 -12.36 14.45
C GLY A 32 -27.23 -10.86 14.67
N GLN A 33 -28.00 -10.46 15.67
CA GLN A 33 -28.24 -9.05 16.02
C GLN A 33 -26.95 -8.38 16.52
N ALA A 34 -26.55 -7.28 15.87
CA ALA A 34 -25.73 -6.25 16.49
C ALA A 34 -26.50 -4.92 16.37
N ASN A 35 -26.77 -4.32 17.53
CA ASN A 35 -27.48 -3.05 17.69
C ASN A 35 -26.82 -1.94 16.86
N THR A 36 -27.59 -1.32 15.97
CA THR A 36 -27.23 -0.07 15.30
C THR A 36 -28.07 1.07 15.83
N THR A 37 -27.47 1.91 16.66
CA THR A 37 -27.87 3.31 16.79
C THR A 37 -26.60 4.12 16.97
N ASP A 38 -26.19 4.85 15.93
CA ASP A 38 -25.85 6.26 16.11
C ASP A 38 -25.82 7.01 14.77
N ASN A 39 -26.58 8.11 14.74
CA ASN A 39 -26.62 9.09 13.67
C ASN A 39 -25.33 9.90 13.69
N ALA A 40 -24.53 9.83 12.63
CA ALA A 40 -23.39 10.73 12.44
C ALA A 40 -23.88 12.09 11.91
N ALA A 41 -24.04 13.06 12.82
CA ALA A 41 -24.01 14.47 12.48
C ALA A 41 -22.54 14.90 12.27
N VAL A 42 -22.26 15.59 11.17
CA VAL A 42 -20.93 16.18 10.90
C VAL A 42 -20.73 17.37 11.83
N VAL A 43 -19.78 17.24 12.77
CA VAL A 43 -19.35 18.31 13.69
C VAL A 43 -18.02 18.88 13.19
N PRO A 44 -17.78 20.20 13.22
CA PRO A 44 -16.51 20.79 12.79
C PRO A 44 -15.38 20.36 13.75
N MET A 45 -14.22 20.02 13.18
CA MET A 45 -13.01 19.66 13.93
C MET A 45 -12.39 20.91 14.58
N GLU A 46 -12.95 21.33 15.72
CA GLU A 46 -12.22 22.10 16.73
C GLU A 46 -11.84 21.13 17.86
N GLY A 47 -10.63 20.57 17.78
CA GLY A 47 -10.12 19.64 18.78
C GLY A 47 -8.59 19.61 18.74
N THR A 48 -7.97 19.78 19.90
CA THR A 48 -6.54 19.61 20.15
C THR A 48 -6.08 18.26 19.58
N PRO A 49 -4.90 18.15 18.95
CA PRO A 49 -4.43 16.87 18.42
C PRO A 49 -4.40 15.83 19.55
N PRO A 50 -4.71 14.55 19.25
CA PRO A 50 -4.56 13.50 20.23
C PRO A 50 -3.10 13.49 20.70
N GLN A 51 -2.91 13.50 22.03
CA GLN A 51 -1.57 13.31 22.57
C GLN A 51 -1.01 11.98 22.06
N PRO A 52 0.32 11.91 21.78
CA PRO A 52 0.94 10.63 21.51
C PRO A 52 0.58 9.69 22.67
N PRO A 53 0.23 8.42 22.38
CA PRO A 53 -0.06 7.47 23.44
C PRO A 53 1.14 7.48 24.40
N PRO A 54 0.92 7.35 25.73
CA PRO A 54 2.03 7.09 26.63
C PRO A 54 2.81 5.92 26.06
N VAL A 55 4.14 6.02 26.03
CA VAL A 55 5.02 4.91 25.68
C VAL A 55 4.51 3.72 26.48
N GLY A 56 3.90 2.76 25.79
CA GLY A 56 3.39 1.57 26.44
C GLY A 56 4.53 0.96 27.22
N GLU A 57 4.25 0.45 28.42
CA GLU A 57 5.17 -0.51 29.02
C GLU A 57 5.46 -1.54 27.93
N ASP A 58 6.75 -1.66 27.59
CA ASP A 58 7.29 -2.68 26.71
C ASP A 58 6.61 -4.01 27.07
N ASP A 59 5.67 -4.44 26.23
CA ASP A 59 5.02 -5.75 26.35
C ASP A 59 6.13 -6.76 26.10
N GLY A 60 6.85 -7.09 27.17
CA GLY A 60 8.25 -7.48 27.15
C GLY A 60 8.63 -8.35 25.96
N ASP A 61 9.64 -7.89 25.22
CA ASP A 61 10.50 -8.79 24.47
C ASP A 61 10.72 -10.04 25.33
N GLU A 62 10.27 -11.21 24.85
CA GLU A 62 10.72 -12.47 25.45
C GLU A 62 12.25 -12.42 25.41
N GLU A 63 12.88 -12.17 26.56
CA GLU A 63 14.34 -12.08 26.66
C GLU A 63 14.90 -13.39 26.11
N VAL A 64 15.52 -13.30 24.93
CA VAL A 64 16.18 -14.45 24.33
C VAL A 64 17.31 -14.83 25.27
N ASP A 65 17.26 -16.02 25.86
CA ASP A 65 18.35 -16.57 26.66
C ASP A 65 19.53 -16.87 25.73
N LEU A 66 20.46 -15.91 25.64
CA LEU A 66 21.66 -16.00 24.81
C LEU A 66 22.76 -16.86 25.43
N GLY A 67 22.59 -17.33 26.68
CA GLY A 67 23.56 -18.19 27.38
C GLY A 67 25.01 -17.71 27.27
N ASP A 68 25.93 -18.63 26.94
CA ASP A 68 27.37 -18.35 26.79
C ASP A 68 27.72 -17.47 25.58
N GLU A 69 26.78 -17.24 24.66
CA GLU A 69 26.97 -16.40 23.46
C GLU A 69 26.70 -14.91 23.71
N ALA A 70 26.12 -14.57 24.87
CA ALA A 70 25.89 -13.20 25.28
C ALA A 70 27.21 -12.41 25.36
N ALA A 71 27.20 -11.19 24.83
CA ALA A 71 28.30 -10.28 25.03
C ALA A 71 28.35 -9.77 26.49
N PRO A 72 29.56 -9.57 27.06
CA PRO A 72 29.71 -8.88 28.34
C PRO A 72 29.04 -7.49 28.32
N PRO A 73 28.64 -6.93 29.46
CA PRO A 73 28.08 -5.57 29.53
C PRO A 73 29.01 -4.54 28.88
N GLY A 74 28.53 -3.87 27.83
CA GLY A 74 29.28 -2.87 27.06
C GLY A 74 29.96 -3.40 25.80
N GLU A 75 30.05 -4.72 25.62
CA GLU A 75 30.45 -5.37 24.37
C GLU A 75 29.21 -5.72 23.54
N ARG A 76 29.35 -5.70 22.20
CA ARG A 76 28.32 -6.12 21.24
C ARG A 76 28.98 -6.44 19.90
N CYS A 77 28.32 -7.23 19.07
CA CYS A 77 28.68 -7.34 17.67
C CYS A 77 28.11 -6.13 16.92
N VAL A 78 28.99 -5.25 16.41
CA VAL A 78 28.58 -4.14 15.54
C VAL A 78 28.49 -4.67 14.12
N LEU A 79 27.28 -4.68 13.56
CA LEU A 79 27.05 -5.03 12.15
C LEU A 79 27.33 -3.81 11.26
N GLU A 80 26.95 -2.62 11.74
CA GLU A 80 27.25 -1.34 11.10
C GLU A 80 27.32 -0.22 12.15
N ASP A 81 28.31 0.66 12.00
CA ASP A 81 28.40 1.85 12.86
C ASP A 81 27.40 2.93 12.42
N TYR A 82 27.32 4.05 13.13
CA TYR A 82 26.34 5.12 12.89
C TYR A 82 26.30 5.56 11.42
N THR A 83 25.19 5.24 10.76
CA THR A 83 24.89 5.63 9.39
C THR A 83 23.46 6.17 9.29
N ARG A 84 23.14 6.76 8.15
CA ARG A 84 21.80 7.19 7.80
C ARG A 84 20.83 6.01 7.85
N CYS A 85 19.68 6.19 8.49
CA CYS A 85 18.77 5.07 8.76
C CYS A 85 18.35 4.33 7.48
N SER A 86 17.99 5.05 6.41
CA SER A 86 17.57 4.44 5.13
C SER A 86 18.66 3.61 4.45
N GLU A 87 19.93 3.84 4.78
CA GLU A 87 21.09 3.15 4.20
C GLU A 87 21.62 2.03 5.09
N SER A 88 21.00 1.85 6.26
CA SER A 88 21.53 0.98 7.32
C SER A 88 21.37 -0.51 7.06
N HIS A 89 22.18 -1.31 7.76
CA HIS A 89 22.19 -2.76 7.74
C HIS A 89 20.89 -3.40 8.24
N LEU A 90 20.07 -2.62 8.94
CA LEU A 90 18.71 -3.02 9.34
C LEU A 90 17.87 -3.44 8.12
N TRP A 91 17.94 -2.64 7.05
CA TRP A 91 17.18 -2.91 5.82
C TRP A 91 17.73 -4.12 5.07
N LYS A 92 19.05 -4.33 5.11
CA LYS A 92 19.69 -5.53 4.53
C LYS A 92 19.21 -6.81 5.25
N LEU A 93 19.04 -6.76 6.56
CA LEU A 93 18.47 -7.88 7.34
C LEU A 93 16.99 -8.13 7.00
N MET A 94 16.19 -7.08 6.86
CA MET A 94 14.79 -7.21 6.42
C MET A 94 14.69 -7.80 5.01
N MET A 95 15.50 -7.32 4.06
CA MET A 95 15.54 -7.89 2.70
C MET A 95 15.98 -9.35 2.71
N SER A 96 17.01 -9.68 3.50
CA SER A 96 17.49 -11.05 3.70
C SER A 96 16.40 -11.96 4.28
N PHE A 97 15.58 -11.48 5.22
CA PHE A 97 14.44 -12.22 5.74
C PHE A 97 13.48 -12.64 4.62
N TYR A 98 13.02 -11.69 3.81
CA TYR A 98 12.08 -11.96 2.72
C TYR A 98 12.68 -12.82 1.62
N ASP A 99 13.95 -12.59 1.25
CA ASP A 99 14.63 -13.40 0.25
C ASP A 99 14.78 -14.86 0.69
N ARG A 100 15.24 -15.09 1.94
CA ARG A 100 15.46 -16.43 2.48
C ARG A 100 14.17 -17.18 2.78
N LYS A 101 13.16 -16.52 3.33
CA LYS A 101 11.87 -17.15 3.67
C LYS A 101 10.95 -17.28 2.45
N GLY A 102 10.98 -16.32 1.53
CA GLY A 102 10.10 -16.27 0.37
C GLY A 102 8.64 -16.49 0.74
N VAL A 103 7.96 -17.32 -0.03
CA VAL A 103 6.53 -17.65 0.15
C VAL A 103 6.23 -18.24 1.55
N GLU A 104 7.20 -18.85 2.22
CA GLU A 104 7.01 -19.43 3.55
C GLU A 104 6.68 -18.37 4.61
N SER A 105 7.11 -17.11 4.41
CA SER A 105 6.72 -15.99 5.23
C SER A 105 5.19 -15.91 5.40
N TRP A 106 4.45 -16.20 4.34
CA TRP A 106 2.98 -16.18 4.35
C TRP A 106 2.36 -17.53 4.69
N SER A 107 2.89 -18.63 4.14
CA SER A 107 2.28 -19.96 4.31
C SER A 107 2.38 -20.49 5.75
N GLN A 108 3.42 -20.09 6.48
CA GLN A 108 3.61 -20.42 7.90
C GLN A 108 3.00 -19.38 8.85
N GLY A 109 2.39 -18.32 8.32
CA GLY A 109 1.75 -17.27 9.11
C GLY A 109 2.72 -16.34 9.84
N ILE A 110 4.00 -16.32 9.47
CA ILE A 110 5.01 -15.41 10.03
C ILE A 110 4.63 -13.95 9.70
N VAL A 111 4.19 -13.72 8.46
CA VAL A 111 3.64 -12.45 7.99
C VAL A 111 2.11 -12.58 7.92
N PRO A 112 1.37 -11.84 8.77
CA PRO A 112 -0.08 -11.79 8.70
C PRO A 112 -0.55 -11.27 7.36
N HIS A 113 -1.51 -11.95 6.73
CA HIS A 113 -1.89 -11.66 5.35
C HIS A 113 -3.38 -11.72 5.09
N PHE A 114 -4.20 -12.12 6.07
CA PHE A 114 -5.62 -12.31 5.82
C PHE A 114 -6.35 -10.99 5.54
N ILE A 115 -5.93 -9.89 6.18
CA ILE A 115 -6.54 -8.57 6.00
C ILE A 115 -6.34 -8.03 4.57
N THR A 116 -5.24 -8.39 3.92
CA THR A 116 -4.88 -7.94 2.56
C THR A 116 -5.19 -8.96 1.47
N CYS A 117 -5.14 -10.26 1.77
CA CYS A 117 -5.16 -11.34 0.78
C CYS A 117 -6.38 -12.25 0.95
N ASN A 118 -7.57 -11.73 0.63
CA ASN A 118 -8.81 -12.49 0.64
C ASN A 118 -9.75 -12.10 -0.52
N ALA A 119 -10.78 -12.92 -0.76
CA ALA A 119 -11.71 -12.73 -1.87
C ALA A 119 -12.55 -11.44 -1.75
N PHE A 120 -12.85 -10.98 -0.53
CA PHE A 120 -13.58 -9.73 -0.31
C PHE A 120 -12.74 -8.54 -0.79
N ILE A 121 -11.47 -8.48 -0.37
CA ILE A 121 -10.55 -7.41 -0.78
C ILE A 121 -10.27 -7.44 -2.29
N GLY A 122 -10.03 -8.62 -2.88
CA GLY A 122 -9.84 -8.73 -4.33
C GLY A 122 -11.04 -8.22 -5.13
N LYS A 123 -12.28 -8.51 -4.69
CA LYS A 123 -13.50 -8.00 -5.32
C LYS A 123 -13.67 -6.49 -5.13
N ALA A 124 -13.37 -5.97 -3.95
CA ALA A 124 -13.45 -4.53 -3.68
C ALA A 124 -12.47 -3.74 -4.58
N TYR A 125 -11.24 -4.23 -4.72
CA TYR A 125 -10.24 -3.59 -5.61
C TYR A 125 -10.66 -3.67 -7.09
N ALA A 126 -11.22 -4.80 -7.53
CA ALA A 126 -11.76 -4.93 -8.88
C ALA A 126 -12.89 -3.92 -9.16
N GLN A 127 -13.74 -3.64 -8.17
CA GLN A 127 -14.79 -2.62 -8.29
C GLN A 127 -14.23 -1.20 -8.37
N VAL A 128 -13.17 -0.89 -7.61
CA VAL A 128 -12.47 0.41 -7.71
C VAL A 128 -11.85 0.56 -9.11
N LEU A 129 -11.16 -0.47 -9.59
CA LEU A 129 -10.57 -0.47 -10.94
C LEU A 129 -11.66 -0.33 -12.02
N TYR A 130 -12.79 -1.01 -11.87
CA TYR A 130 -13.93 -0.85 -12.77
C TYR A 130 -14.45 0.59 -12.80
N GLY A 131 -14.64 1.23 -11.64
CA GLY A 131 -15.05 2.64 -11.56
C GLY A 131 -14.06 3.56 -12.27
N PHE A 132 -12.76 3.34 -12.07
CA PHE A 132 -11.70 4.07 -12.76
C PHE A 132 -11.77 3.88 -14.29
N ILE A 133 -11.90 2.64 -14.76
CA ILE A 133 -12.02 2.32 -16.19
C ILE A 133 -13.23 3.03 -16.80
N ARG A 134 -14.40 2.92 -16.17
CA ARG A 134 -15.64 3.56 -16.63
C ARG A 134 -15.48 5.08 -16.76
N ASP A 135 -14.88 5.72 -15.76
CA ASP A 135 -14.68 7.16 -15.75
C ASP A 135 -13.70 7.59 -16.86
N CYS A 136 -12.63 6.80 -17.09
CA CYS A 136 -11.66 7.03 -18.15
C CYS A 136 -12.21 6.76 -19.57
N MET A 137 -13.10 5.78 -19.71
CA MET A 137 -13.80 5.49 -20.97
C MET A 137 -14.92 6.50 -21.29
N SER A 138 -15.31 7.36 -20.34
CA SER A 138 -16.40 8.33 -20.55
C SER A 138 -16.11 9.45 -21.56
N GLY A 139 -14.85 9.57 -22.02
CA GLY A 139 -14.39 10.64 -22.92
C GLY A 139 -14.25 12.02 -22.28
N ARG A 140 -14.49 12.13 -20.96
CA ARG A 140 -14.36 13.40 -20.19
C ARG A 140 -13.17 13.41 -19.23
N SER A 141 -12.56 12.26 -18.99
CA SER A 141 -11.41 12.14 -18.11
C SER A 141 -10.16 12.72 -18.77
N PRO A 142 -9.29 13.42 -18.02
CA PRO A 142 -7.95 13.77 -18.50
C PRO A 142 -7.05 12.53 -18.70
N LEU A 143 -7.46 11.37 -18.18
CA LEU A 143 -6.79 10.07 -18.32
C LEU A 143 -7.59 9.15 -19.26
N ALA A 144 -7.90 9.60 -20.46
CA ALA A 144 -8.66 8.79 -21.43
C ALA A 144 -7.93 7.48 -21.77
N LEU A 145 -8.67 6.39 -21.83
CA LEU A 145 -8.15 5.07 -22.20
C LEU A 145 -8.30 4.83 -23.72
N ASP A 146 -7.25 4.29 -24.34
CA ASP A 146 -7.25 3.73 -25.69
C ASP A 146 -7.53 2.22 -25.60
N PRO A 147 -8.69 1.71 -26.08
CA PRO A 147 -9.04 0.30 -26.04
C PRO A 147 -8.19 -0.59 -26.97
N ALA A 148 -7.40 -0.01 -27.87
CA ALA A 148 -6.45 -0.77 -28.69
C ALA A 148 -5.18 -1.17 -27.92
N GLU A 149 -4.89 -0.46 -26.81
CA GLU A 149 -3.63 -0.52 -26.07
C GLU A 149 -3.81 -1.24 -24.73
N PRO A 150 -2.76 -1.86 -24.17
CA PRO A 150 -2.85 -2.50 -22.87
C PRO A 150 -3.15 -1.50 -21.74
N LEU A 151 -3.92 -1.93 -20.74
CA LEU A 151 -4.01 -1.28 -19.43
C LEU A 151 -3.24 -2.13 -18.43
N TYR A 152 -2.11 -1.62 -17.94
CA TYR A 152 -1.29 -2.32 -16.96
C TYR A 152 -1.78 -2.04 -15.54
N VAL A 153 -2.01 -3.11 -14.78
CA VAL A 153 -2.30 -3.06 -13.34
C VAL A 153 -1.13 -3.71 -12.62
N ILE A 154 -0.29 -2.89 -12.00
CA ILE A 154 0.98 -3.32 -11.41
C ILE A 154 0.80 -3.45 -9.91
N GLU A 155 1.00 -4.65 -9.38
CA GLU A 155 1.05 -4.91 -7.96
C GLU A 155 2.50 -4.92 -7.49
N LEU A 156 2.85 -3.94 -6.66
CA LEU A 156 4.15 -3.79 -6.03
C LEU A 156 4.20 -4.60 -4.73
N GLY A 157 5.13 -5.55 -4.64
CA GLY A 157 5.27 -6.40 -3.45
C GLY A 157 4.16 -7.44 -3.35
N ALA A 158 3.92 -8.21 -4.41
CA ALA A 158 2.80 -9.16 -4.47
C ALA A 158 2.93 -10.35 -3.49
N GLY A 159 4.12 -10.57 -2.90
CA GLY A 159 4.36 -11.58 -1.87
C GLY A 159 3.94 -12.99 -2.31
N SER A 160 2.97 -13.59 -1.62
CA SER A 160 2.45 -14.92 -2.01
C SER A 160 1.69 -14.95 -3.35
N GLY A 161 1.25 -13.81 -3.88
CA GLY A 161 0.40 -13.72 -5.08
C GLY A 161 -1.07 -14.09 -4.86
N LYS A 162 -1.47 -14.32 -3.60
CA LYS A 162 -2.84 -14.70 -3.24
C LYS A 162 -3.84 -13.58 -3.51
N PHE A 163 -3.49 -12.33 -3.21
CA PHE A 163 -4.33 -11.18 -3.58
C PHE A 163 -4.46 -11.07 -5.11
N SER A 164 -3.35 -11.15 -5.84
CA SER A 164 -3.31 -11.13 -7.31
C SER A 164 -4.26 -12.16 -7.93
N PHE A 165 -4.26 -13.39 -7.40
CA PHE A 165 -5.21 -14.43 -7.84
C PHE A 165 -6.67 -14.04 -7.63
N PHE A 166 -7.02 -13.46 -6.47
CA PHE A 166 -8.40 -13.02 -6.22
C PHE A 166 -8.80 -11.83 -7.09
N MET A 167 -7.88 -10.90 -7.35
CA MET A 167 -8.08 -9.77 -8.24
C MET A 167 -8.33 -10.25 -9.68
N LEU A 168 -7.47 -11.12 -10.21
CA LEU A 168 -7.63 -11.75 -11.54
C LEU A 168 -8.97 -12.48 -11.67
N LYS A 169 -9.35 -13.25 -10.64
CA LYS A 169 -10.65 -13.94 -10.59
C LYS A 169 -11.81 -12.97 -10.64
N ALA A 170 -11.76 -11.89 -9.85
CA ALA A 170 -12.81 -10.87 -9.81
C ALA A 170 -12.94 -10.13 -11.14
N LEU A 171 -11.82 -9.78 -11.79
CA LEU A 171 -11.83 -9.16 -13.11
C LEU A 171 -12.42 -10.07 -14.18
N LEU A 172 -12.08 -11.36 -14.16
CA LEU A 172 -12.66 -12.34 -15.08
C LEU A 172 -14.18 -12.50 -14.88
N GLU A 173 -14.66 -12.45 -13.63
CA GLU A 173 -16.09 -12.48 -13.31
C GLU A 173 -16.84 -11.24 -13.84
N MET A 174 -16.15 -10.10 -13.96
CA MET A 174 -16.72 -8.82 -14.41
C MET A 174 -16.56 -8.54 -15.90
N LYS A 175 -15.86 -9.39 -16.67
CA LYS A 175 -15.47 -9.11 -18.07
C LYS A 175 -16.60 -8.65 -19.00
N GLU A 176 -17.81 -9.15 -18.81
CA GLU A 176 -18.96 -8.86 -19.69
C GLU A 176 -19.57 -7.47 -19.43
N VAL A 177 -19.22 -6.84 -18.30
CA VAL A 177 -19.71 -5.50 -17.93
C VAL A 177 -18.62 -4.43 -18.00
N LEU A 178 -17.38 -4.79 -18.32
CA LEU A 178 -16.30 -3.83 -18.50
C LEU A 178 -16.52 -3.03 -19.78
N GLU A 179 -16.41 -1.70 -19.70
CA GLU A 179 -16.42 -0.83 -20.88
C GLU A 179 -15.10 -0.87 -21.67
N PHE A 180 -14.09 -1.61 -21.17
CA PHE A 180 -12.76 -1.79 -21.75
C PHE A 180 -12.50 -3.28 -22.04
N PRO A 181 -11.78 -3.64 -23.12
CA PRO A 181 -11.53 -5.05 -23.46
C PRO A 181 -10.76 -5.78 -22.34
N ALA A 182 -11.38 -6.79 -21.74
CA ALA A 182 -10.82 -7.50 -20.59
C ALA A 182 -9.47 -8.18 -20.90
N GLU A 183 -9.29 -8.63 -22.15
CA GLU A 183 -8.05 -9.21 -22.67
C GLU A 183 -6.91 -8.20 -22.83
N LYS A 184 -7.20 -6.89 -22.75
CA LYS A 184 -6.21 -5.81 -22.77
C LYS A 184 -5.81 -5.36 -21.36
N ILE A 185 -6.46 -5.87 -20.32
CA ILE A 185 -6.05 -5.64 -18.94
C ILE A 185 -4.95 -6.64 -18.61
N VAL A 186 -3.74 -6.14 -18.40
CA VAL A 186 -2.57 -6.95 -18.07
C VAL A 186 -2.22 -6.70 -16.62
N TYR A 187 -2.47 -7.69 -15.77
CA TYR A 187 -2.04 -7.67 -14.39
C TYR A 187 -0.55 -8.01 -14.33
N VAL A 188 0.23 -7.25 -13.55
CA VAL A 188 1.67 -7.44 -13.41
C VAL A 188 1.98 -7.65 -11.94
N MET A 189 2.44 -8.86 -11.60
CA MET A 189 2.92 -9.16 -10.25
C MET A 189 4.40 -8.83 -10.13
N THR A 190 4.77 -7.96 -9.20
CA THR A 190 6.18 -7.63 -8.95
C THR A 190 6.58 -7.84 -7.50
N ASP A 191 7.83 -8.25 -7.31
CA ASP A 191 8.50 -8.41 -6.02
C ASP A 191 10.01 -8.41 -6.28
N PHE A 192 10.83 -8.10 -5.28
CA PHE A 192 12.28 -8.07 -5.44
C PHE A 192 12.92 -9.46 -5.32
N THR A 193 12.19 -10.46 -4.80
CA THR A 193 12.71 -11.79 -4.51
C THR A 193 12.49 -12.78 -5.67
N GLU A 194 13.55 -13.52 -6.04
CA GLU A 194 13.45 -14.59 -7.05
C GLU A 194 12.56 -15.75 -6.59
N ASN A 195 12.51 -16.02 -5.29
CA ASN A 195 11.73 -17.11 -4.73
C ASN A 195 10.22 -16.93 -4.96
N ASN A 196 9.69 -15.73 -4.72
CA ASN A 196 8.28 -15.44 -4.99
C ASN A 196 8.00 -15.49 -6.50
N PHE A 197 8.88 -14.89 -7.31
CA PHE A 197 8.78 -14.91 -8.76
C PHE A 197 8.71 -16.33 -9.33
N ASN A 198 9.63 -17.21 -8.92
CA ASN A 198 9.66 -18.61 -9.36
C ASN A 198 8.41 -19.36 -8.92
N PHE A 199 7.92 -19.11 -7.70
CA PHE A 199 6.70 -19.73 -7.20
C PHE A 199 5.49 -19.36 -8.07
N TRP A 200 5.27 -18.08 -8.38
CA TRP A 200 4.12 -17.65 -9.18
C TRP A 200 4.16 -18.22 -10.60
N ASN A 201 5.33 -18.19 -11.23
CA ASN A 201 5.52 -18.68 -12.61
C ASN A 201 5.29 -20.19 -12.73
N ALA A 202 5.54 -20.95 -11.67
CA ALA A 202 5.25 -22.37 -11.62
C ALA A 202 3.81 -22.68 -11.15
N HIS A 203 3.06 -21.69 -10.64
CA HIS A 203 1.81 -21.96 -9.94
C HIS A 203 0.66 -22.35 -10.91
N PRO A 204 0.05 -23.54 -10.77
CA PRO A 204 -0.95 -24.03 -11.72
C PRO A 204 -2.20 -23.15 -11.85
N MET A 205 -2.60 -22.46 -10.77
CA MET A 205 -3.77 -21.57 -10.80
C MET A 205 -3.50 -20.23 -11.49
N LEU A 206 -2.24 -19.85 -11.67
CA LEU A 206 -1.86 -18.61 -12.36
C LEU A 206 -1.60 -18.85 -13.86
N LYS A 207 -1.21 -20.09 -14.22
CA LYS A 207 -0.89 -20.50 -15.59
C LYS A 207 -1.92 -20.08 -16.65
N PRO A 208 -3.25 -20.22 -16.46
CA PRO A 208 -4.21 -19.80 -17.48
C PRO A 208 -4.18 -18.29 -17.78
N TYR A 209 -3.85 -17.46 -16.78
CA TYR A 209 -3.75 -16.00 -16.96
C TYR A 209 -2.44 -15.61 -17.65
N ILE A 210 -1.36 -16.34 -17.38
CA ILE A 210 -0.06 -16.17 -18.08
C ILE A 210 -0.22 -16.54 -19.56
N GLU A 211 -0.80 -17.72 -19.84
CA GLU A 211 -0.97 -18.20 -21.22
C GLU A 211 -1.91 -17.33 -22.06
N SER A 212 -2.86 -16.64 -21.43
CA SER A 212 -3.75 -15.67 -22.09
C SER A 212 -3.16 -14.27 -22.22
N GLY A 213 -2.01 -13.99 -21.61
CA GLY A 213 -1.38 -12.66 -21.58
C GLY A 213 -2.04 -11.66 -20.63
N GLN A 214 -2.99 -12.10 -19.79
CA GLN A 214 -3.68 -11.26 -18.80
C GLN A 214 -2.92 -11.17 -17.47
N LEU A 215 -1.90 -12.00 -17.27
CA LEU A 215 -0.94 -11.93 -16.17
C LEU A 215 0.48 -11.98 -16.72
N ASP A 216 1.31 -11.04 -16.28
CA ASP A 216 2.76 -11.05 -16.45
C ASP A 216 3.43 -10.87 -15.07
N SER A 217 4.73 -11.09 -14.99
CA SER A 217 5.49 -10.98 -13.74
C SER A 217 6.86 -10.37 -13.98
N ALA A 218 7.41 -9.70 -12.98
CA ALA A 218 8.74 -9.11 -13.05
C ALA A 218 9.42 -9.09 -11.68
N ILE A 219 10.75 -9.20 -11.68
CA ILE A 219 11.55 -8.76 -10.54
C ILE A 219 11.62 -7.23 -10.59
N PHE A 220 11.28 -6.58 -9.49
CA PHE A 220 11.30 -5.12 -9.37
C PHE A 220 11.63 -4.71 -7.95
N ASP A 221 12.69 -3.92 -7.79
CA ASP A 221 13.03 -3.23 -6.55
C ASP A 221 12.38 -1.86 -6.52
N ALA A 222 11.36 -1.69 -5.67
CA ALA A 222 10.64 -0.43 -5.52
C ALA A 222 11.48 0.73 -4.98
N VAL A 223 12.70 0.47 -4.48
CA VAL A 223 13.63 1.49 -4.00
C VAL A 223 14.54 1.98 -5.14
N GLY A 224 15.17 1.05 -5.87
CA GLY A 224 16.23 1.37 -6.82
C GLY A 224 15.81 1.38 -8.30
N ASP A 225 14.78 0.63 -8.69
CA ASP A 225 14.45 0.43 -10.09
C ASP A 225 13.59 1.56 -10.65
N THR A 226 13.91 1.97 -11.88
CA THR A 226 13.19 3.03 -12.63
C THR A 226 12.38 2.47 -13.81
N SER A 227 12.44 1.16 -14.04
CA SER A 227 11.72 0.48 -15.10
C SER A 227 11.41 -0.96 -14.73
N ILE A 228 10.32 -1.50 -15.27
CA ILE A 228 9.90 -2.89 -15.04
C ILE A 228 10.03 -3.65 -16.36
N ARG A 229 10.84 -4.70 -16.37
CA ARG A 229 10.92 -5.63 -17.50
C ARG A 229 10.03 -6.84 -17.24
N LEU A 230 8.97 -6.95 -18.03
CA LEU A 230 8.03 -8.05 -17.95
C LEU A 230 8.67 -9.35 -18.46
N SER A 231 8.55 -10.42 -17.69
CA SER A 231 9.28 -11.67 -17.94
C SER A 231 8.68 -12.51 -19.07
N HIS A 232 7.36 -12.51 -19.24
CA HIS A 232 6.70 -13.32 -20.26
C HIS A 232 6.61 -12.59 -21.60
N SER A 233 6.14 -11.33 -21.59
CA SER A 233 6.02 -10.54 -22.82
C SER A 233 7.34 -9.92 -23.29
N GLY A 234 8.32 -9.75 -22.41
CA GLY A 234 9.56 -9.01 -22.68
C GLY A 234 9.39 -7.49 -22.75
N THR A 235 8.17 -6.98 -22.53
CA THR A 235 7.84 -5.54 -22.55
C THR A 235 8.60 -4.80 -21.45
N VAL A 236 9.02 -3.57 -21.72
CA VAL A 236 9.63 -2.69 -20.72
C VAL A 236 8.69 -1.54 -20.40
N LEU A 237 8.23 -1.49 -19.15
CA LEU A 237 7.44 -0.39 -18.62
C LEU A 237 8.40 0.65 -18.03
N ALA A 238 8.44 1.84 -18.62
CA ALA A 238 9.27 2.96 -18.21
C ALA A 238 8.57 4.27 -18.60
N PRO A 239 9.04 5.44 -18.11
CA PRO A 239 8.45 6.72 -18.48
C PRO A 239 8.32 6.87 -20.02
N GLY A 240 7.09 7.11 -20.49
CA GLY A 240 6.78 7.30 -21.90
C GLY A 240 6.69 6.04 -22.75
N THR A 241 6.76 4.82 -22.19
CA THR A 241 6.68 3.58 -22.97
C THR A 241 5.27 3.01 -23.14
N VAL A 242 4.29 3.52 -22.37
CA VAL A 242 2.88 3.10 -22.43
C VAL A 242 1.98 4.26 -22.84
N LYS A 243 0.88 3.95 -23.54
CA LYS A 243 -0.10 4.96 -23.97
C LYS A 243 -1.21 5.16 -22.94
N ASN A 244 -1.72 4.08 -22.37
CA ASN A 244 -2.70 4.15 -21.28
C ASN A 244 -1.99 4.47 -19.95
N PRO A 245 -2.68 5.12 -18.99
CA PRO A 245 -2.19 5.22 -17.62
C PRO A 245 -1.94 3.84 -17.01
N ILE A 246 -1.04 3.78 -16.03
CA ILE A 246 -0.81 2.59 -15.22
C ILE A 246 -1.65 2.66 -13.94
N CYS A 247 -2.20 1.53 -13.52
CA CYS A 247 -2.83 1.40 -12.21
C CYS A 247 -1.83 0.72 -11.26
N ILE A 248 -1.61 1.28 -10.07
CA ILE A 248 -0.70 0.72 -9.07
C ILE A 248 -1.49 0.17 -7.88
N VAL A 249 -1.15 -1.04 -7.45
CA VAL A 249 -1.55 -1.62 -6.17
C VAL A 249 -0.31 -1.77 -5.30
N ALA A 250 -0.31 -1.15 -4.12
CA ALA A 250 0.83 -1.14 -3.20
C ALA A 250 0.37 -1.46 -1.77
N ASN A 251 -0.19 -2.66 -1.58
CA ASN A 251 -0.69 -3.11 -0.29
C ASN A 251 0.49 -3.36 0.66
N TYR A 252 0.59 -2.58 1.74
CA TYR A 252 1.62 -2.76 2.77
C TYR A 252 3.05 -2.79 2.19
N LEU A 253 3.27 -2.00 1.13
CA LEU A 253 4.60 -1.81 0.58
C LEU A 253 5.31 -0.68 1.30
N PHE A 254 4.70 0.51 1.35
CA PHE A 254 5.37 1.74 1.81
C PHE A 254 5.79 1.71 3.29
N ASP A 255 5.11 0.93 4.14
CA ASP A 255 5.49 0.69 5.54
C ASP A 255 6.69 -0.25 5.69
N THR A 256 7.12 -0.90 4.59
CA THR A 256 8.29 -1.79 4.55
C THR A 256 9.46 -1.20 3.76
N LEU A 257 9.35 0.03 3.24
CA LEU A 257 10.45 0.68 2.52
C LEU A 257 11.40 1.42 3.47
N CYS A 258 12.65 1.56 3.03
CA CYS A 258 13.69 2.28 3.75
C CYS A 258 13.27 3.72 4.05
N HIS A 259 13.56 4.18 5.26
CA HIS A 259 13.23 5.54 5.68
C HIS A 259 14.27 6.10 6.65
N ASP A 260 14.29 7.43 6.71
CA ASP A 260 15.13 8.19 7.63
C ASP A 260 14.42 8.60 8.89
N ILE A 261 15.22 8.87 9.93
CA ILE A 261 14.75 9.31 11.24
C ILE A 261 15.15 10.76 11.40
N PHE A 262 14.19 11.60 11.81
CA PHE A 262 14.46 12.98 12.19
C PHE A 262 13.90 13.26 13.57
N GLN A 263 14.59 14.11 14.31
CA GLN A 263 14.17 14.61 15.61
C GLN A 263 14.14 16.14 15.56
N VAL A 264 13.09 16.75 16.09
CA VAL A 264 13.05 18.20 16.34
C VAL A 264 13.15 18.39 17.85
N GLU A 265 14.19 19.10 18.30
CA GLU A 265 14.42 19.40 19.72
C GLU A 265 14.85 20.86 19.87
N ASN A 266 14.16 21.62 20.72
CA ASN A 266 14.42 23.06 20.93
C ASN A 266 14.46 23.87 19.61
N GLY A 267 13.54 23.56 18.68
CA GLY A 267 13.46 24.20 17.36
C GLY A 267 14.60 23.85 16.39
N LYS A 268 15.47 22.90 16.74
CA LYS A 268 16.56 22.42 15.87
C LYS A 268 16.19 21.07 15.28
N LEU A 269 16.33 20.95 13.97
CA LEU A 269 16.24 19.68 13.26
C LEU A 269 17.52 18.87 13.47
N LYS A 270 17.36 17.58 13.73
CA LYS A 270 18.46 16.63 13.82
C LYS A 270 18.16 15.40 12.98
N GLU A 271 19.15 14.90 12.27
CA GLU A 271 19.11 13.56 11.68
C GLU A 271 19.37 12.53 12.77
N GLY A 272 18.59 11.46 12.78
CA GLY A 272 18.83 10.26 13.58
C GLY A 272 19.65 9.24 12.79
N LEU A 273 20.90 9.08 13.19
CA LEU A 273 21.80 8.03 12.72
C LEU A 273 21.61 6.77 13.57
N ILE A 274 21.67 5.61 12.92
CA ILE A 274 21.57 4.30 13.57
C ILE A 274 22.88 3.54 13.45
N SER A 275 23.32 2.93 14.55
CA SER A 275 24.31 1.85 14.53
C SER A 275 23.59 0.53 14.82
N VAL A 276 23.68 -0.39 13.86
CA VAL A 276 23.02 -1.69 13.90
C VAL A 276 23.95 -2.71 14.54
N GLY A 277 23.45 -3.42 15.56
CA GLY A 277 24.25 -4.38 16.30
C GLY A 277 23.44 -5.52 16.90
N SER A 278 24.15 -6.50 17.44
CA SER A 278 23.60 -7.65 18.14
C SER A 278 24.16 -7.75 19.55
N ARG A 279 23.33 -8.20 20.50
CA ARG A 279 23.70 -8.51 21.89
C ARG A 279 24.69 -9.68 22.01
N ARG A 280 24.97 -10.41 20.92
CA ARG A 280 26.03 -11.43 20.87
C ARG A 280 27.42 -10.81 20.70
N ARG A 281 28.46 -11.57 21.02
CA ARG A 281 29.87 -11.17 20.78
C ARG A 281 30.22 -11.11 19.30
N SER A 282 29.65 -12.02 18.51
CA SER A 282 29.85 -12.12 17.07
C SER A 282 28.61 -12.69 16.40
N GLU A 283 28.41 -12.33 15.14
CA GLU A 283 27.44 -12.94 14.23
C GLU A 283 28.22 -13.50 13.05
N ASP A 284 28.19 -14.82 12.85
CA ASP A 284 28.92 -15.48 11.76
C ASP A 284 28.33 -15.13 10.39
N ASP A 285 27.00 -15.00 10.33
CA ASP A 285 26.26 -14.52 9.18
C ASP A 285 25.60 -13.19 9.53
N PRO A 286 26.13 -12.04 9.07
CA PRO A 286 25.57 -10.74 9.39
C PRO A 286 24.20 -10.50 8.74
N LEU A 287 23.74 -11.38 7.85
CA LEU A 287 22.44 -11.32 7.19
C LEU A 287 21.46 -12.38 7.72
N ASP A 288 21.79 -13.08 8.81
CA ASP A 288 20.86 -14.01 9.47
C ASP A 288 19.64 -13.25 10.03
N PRO A 289 18.41 -13.51 9.53
CA PRO A 289 17.22 -12.80 10.00
C PRO A 289 16.89 -13.04 11.47
N GLU A 290 17.40 -14.12 12.09
CA GLU A 290 17.19 -14.37 13.52
C GLU A 290 17.88 -13.33 14.41
N ILE A 291 18.82 -12.54 13.86
CA ILE A 291 19.47 -11.42 14.55
C ILE A 291 18.44 -10.42 15.09
N ILE A 292 17.29 -10.27 14.43
CA ILE A 292 16.22 -9.34 14.84
C ILE A 292 15.80 -9.55 16.30
N LYS A 293 15.79 -10.81 16.77
CA LYS A 293 15.38 -11.17 18.14
C LYS A 293 16.39 -10.74 19.21
N ARG A 294 17.57 -10.27 18.81
CA ARG A 294 18.71 -9.98 19.69
C ARG A 294 19.41 -8.67 19.32
N PHE A 295 18.70 -7.72 18.73
CA PHE A 295 19.26 -6.43 18.37
C PHE A 295 19.80 -5.63 19.57
N ASP A 296 20.89 -4.92 19.33
CA ASP A 296 21.43 -3.81 20.14
C ASP A 296 21.66 -2.62 19.20
N ASN A 297 20.55 -2.05 18.71
CA ASN A 297 20.56 -0.84 17.89
C ASN A 297 20.76 0.38 18.78
N ARG A 298 21.68 1.26 18.37
CA ARG A 298 21.95 2.53 19.07
C ARG A 298 21.73 3.70 18.13
N PHE A 299 21.24 4.81 18.69
CA PHE A 299 20.92 6.01 17.93
C PHE A 299 21.80 7.18 18.36
N LYS A 300 22.13 8.03 17.38
CA LYS A 300 22.84 9.29 17.58
C LYS A 300 22.13 10.36 16.77
N TYR A 301 22.03 11.56 17.32
CA TYR A 301 21.34 12.67 16.66
C TYR A 301 22.30 13.82 16.37
N GLU A 302 22.34 14.27 15.12
CA GLU A 302 23.21 15.35 14.66
C GLU A 302 22.38 16.48 14.05
N GLU A 303 22.70 17.74 14.39
CA GLU A 303 21.98 18.90 13.87
C GLU A 303 22.16 19.05 12.35
N VAL A 304 21.05 19.23 11.64
CA VAL A 304 21.02 19.37 10.18
C VAL A 304 20.06 20.50 9.78
N GLY A 305 20.24 21.01 8.55
CA GLY A 305 19.31 21.95 7.94
C GLY A 305 18.11 21.25 7.29
N THR A 306 17.05 21.99 6.99
CA THR A 306 15.91 21.47 6.22
C THR A 306 16.27 21.17 4.77
N ASP A 307 17.38 21.73 4.27
CA ASP A 307 18.00 21.45 2.97
C ASP A 307 18.87 20.17 2.98
N TYR A 308 18.56 19.23 3.88
CA TYR A 308 19.29 17.98 4.07
C TYR A 308 19.36 17.14 2.78
N TYR A 309 18.23 16.98 2.10
CA TYR A 309 18.15 16.31 0.79
C TYR A 309 18.56 17.29 -0.31
N LYS A 310 19.71 17.05 -0.92
CA LYS A 310 20.26 17.94 -1.97
C LYS A 310 19.76 17.62 -3.37
N ASP A 311 19.41 16.36 -3.59
CA ASP A 311 18.92 15.85 -4.86
C ASP A 311 17.42 15.56 -4.69
N GLU A 312 16.60 16.51 -5.13
CA GLU A 312 15.14 16.33 -5.23
C GLU A 312 14.75 16.32 -6.72
N ASP A 313 13.96 15.33 -7.12
CA ASP A 313 13.48 15.24 -8.49
C ASP A 313 12.39 16.29 -8.75
N GLY A 314 12.61 17.15 -9.75
CA GLY A 314 11.67 18.17 -10.21
C GLY A 314 11.91 19.57 -9.64
N ASP A 315 11.03 20.52 -9.99
CA ASP A 315 11.15 21.92 -9.55
C ASP A 315 10.63 22.13 -8.10
N GLU A 316 10.00 21.11 -7.50
CA GLU A 316 9.39 21.19 -6.17
C GLU A 316 10.30 20.58 -5.10
N VAL A 317 10.72 21.42 -4.13
CA VAL A 317 11.54 20.99 -2.98
C VAL A 317 10.69 20.34 -1.87
N ALA A 318 10.13 19.17 -2.15
CA ALA A 318 9.10 18.53 -1.33
C ALA A 318 9.61 18.05 0.05
N TYR A 319 10.74 17.35 0.11
CA TYR A 319 11.36 16.91 1.36
C TYR A 319 11.78 18.10 2.22
N GLN A 320 12.36 19.16 1.62
CA GLN A 320 12.67 20.37 2.39
C GLN A 320 11.41 20.97 3.02
N ARG A 321 10.31 21.06 2.28
CA ARG A 321 9.03 21.56 2.80
C ARG A 321 8.48 20.68 3.93
N ILE A 322 8.59 19.35 3.82
CA ILE A 322 8.17 18.41 4.87
C ILE A 322 9.01 18.61 6.14
N LEU A 323 10.33 18.69 6.01
CA LEU A 323 11.24 18.92 7.14
C LEU A 323 10.98 20.28 7.79
N GLN A 324 10.78 21.33 6.98
CA GLN A 324 10.44 22.66 7.48
C GLN A 324 9.11 22.64 8.25
N TRP A 325 8.09 21.95 7.73
CA TRP A 325 6.82 21.80 8.41
C TRP A 325 6.97 21.16 9.80
N TYR A 326 7.79 20.11 9.92
CA TYR A 326 8.09 19.49 11.22
C TYR A 326 8.81 20.43 12.18
N VAL A 327 9.79 21.20 11.69
CA VAL A 327 10.49 22.21 12.49
C VAL A 327 9.54 23.28 12.98
N ASP A 328 8.66 23.80 12.12
CA ASP A 328 7.69 24.83 12.49
C ASP A 328 6.67 24.31 13.51
N TYR A 329 6.16 23.10 13.29
CA TYR A 329 5.15 22.48 14.13
C TYR A 329 5.68 22.14 15.53
N PHE A 330 6.85 21.49 15.61
CA PHE A 330 7.42 21.05 16.89
C PHE A 330 8.33 22.10 17.55
N GLY A 331 8.90 23.03 16.78
CA GLY A 331 9.79 24.08 17.31
C GLY A 331 9.06 25.18 18.08
N GLY A 332 7.76 25.38 17.84
CA GLY A 332 6.92 26.34 18.58
C GLY A 332 6.40 25.84 19.93
N ALA A 333 6.49 24.54 20.22
CA ALA A 333 5.89 23.93 21.41
C ALA A 333 6.60 24.30 22.74
N ASP A 334 7.84 24.79 22.67
CA ASP A 334 8.63 25.20 23.85
C ASP A 334 8.55 26.71 24.16
N ALA A 335 7.78 27.49 23.40
CA ALA A 335 7.48 28.88 23.73
C ALA A 335 6.46 28.94 24.88
N THR A 336 6.96 28.72 26.11
CA THR A 336 6.21 28.96 27.35
C THR A 336 5.57 30.36 27.27
N PRO A 337 4.25 30.53 27.48
CA PRO A 337 3.66 31.86 27.49
C PRO A 337 4.29 32.64 28.65
N THR A 338 5.00 33.71 28.33
CA THR A 338 5.45 34.70 29.31
C THR A 338 4.21 35.17 30.07
N ALA A 339 4.18 34.90 31.37
CA ALA A 339 3.19 35.44 32.29
C ALA A 339 3.33 36.97 32.36
N GLU A 340 2.72 37.67 31.41
CA GLU A 340 2.54 39.12 31.48
C GLU A 340 1.09 39.43 31.89
N GLY A 341 0.94 39.89 33.14
CA GLY A 341 0.10 41.06 33.38
C GLY A 341 -1.30 40.88 33.99
N GLU A 342 -1.50 40.06 35.02
CA GLU A 342 -2.63 40.32 35.94
C GLU A 342 -2.23 41.35 36.99
N GLY A 343 -2.43 42.63 36.65
CA GLY A 343 -2.15 43.78 37.50
C GLY A 343 -3.26 44.82 37.44
N ALA A 344 -4.25 44.64 38.31
CA ALA A 344 -5.13 45.66 38.90
C ALA A 344 -6.17 46.37 38.02
N ALA A 345 -7.43 45.95 38.16
CA ALA A 345 -8.55 46.88 38.28
C ALA A 345 -9.73 46.30 39.10
N ALA A 346 -10.08 47.04 40.15
CA ALA A 346 -11.39 47.18 40.79
C ALA A 346 -11.89 46.11 41.81
N ALA A 347 -11.81 46.47 43.10
CA ALA A 347 -12.93 46.34 44.02
C ALA A 347 -12.88 47.41 45.12
N ALA A 348 -13.98 48.17 45.20
CA ALA A 348 -14.51 48.96 46.34
C ALA A 348 -13.65 50.07 46.97
#